data_AF-A0A836RZV8-F1
#
_entry.id   AF-A0A836RZV8-F1
#
_cell.length_a   1.000
_cell.length_b   1.000
_cell.length_c   1.000
_cell.angle_alpha   90.00
_cell.angle_beta   90.00
_cell.angle_gamma   90.00
#
_symmetry.space_group_name_H-M   'P 1'
#
loop_
_entity.id
_entity.type
_entity.pdbx_description
1 polymer ?
#
loop_
_entity_poly.entity_id
_entity_poly.type
_entity_poly.pdbx_seq_one_letter_code
_entity_poly.pdbx_strand_id
1 'polypeptide(L)'
;MFGWSKRVLWVDLSRGGFREWRYPGEMARMFIGGRGFAAKILWDFLEPGADPLGPRNLFIAAVGPLTGLPGPNTGKLVVAAKSPLTGGYGDGNIGSWAAVQMRAAGWDAIVVEGASEKPVVLVVEDDRAWLEPAEDLWGLDAFRAYDRLVERYGRDAGVLLIGPAGENLVRYATVVSMKGRAGGRPGIGAVMGSKRLKAIVVRGSGKPELFDPDAVMKYAVEAIREIKTSPNYGFWMRQGTMFTIEWAQEASVLPTYNFREAVFEGYEGISGSYMERIEVDLRSCPLCVMACGHVIEDSEGRRVELDYENVAMLGSNLGISRLEEVGLLNRLADVYGLDTISLGGTL
;
A
#
# COMPACT_ATOMS: atom_id res chain seq x y z
N MET A 1 6.08 -19.71 19.58
CA MET A 1 6.90 -18.51 19.25
C MET A 1 5.87 -17.44 18.99
N PHE A 2 5.88 -16.41 19.81
CA PHE A 2 4.80 -15.43 19.88
C PHE A 2 5.04 -14.30 18.89
N GLY A 3 3.98 -13.63 18.44
CA GLY A 3 4.07 -12.56 17.44
C GLY A 3 4.15 -13.03 15.98
N TRP A 4 4.38 -14.32 15.72
CA TRP A 4 4.34 -14.92 14.37
C TRP A 4 3.35 -16.07 14.32
N SER A 5 2.62 -16.20 13.21
CA SER A 5 1.71 -17.33 12.99
C SER A 5 2.45 -18.57 12.45
N LYS A 6 3.66 -18.38 11.91
CA LYS A 6 4.50 -19.40 11.26
C LYS A 6 3.89 -20.01 10.00
N ARG A 7 2.98 -19.28 9.36
CA ARG A 7 2.20 -19.77 8.22
C ARG A 7 2.30 -18.76 7.09
N VAL A 8 2.62 -19.27 5.92
CA VAL A 8 2.56 -18.55 4.65
C VAL A 8 1.57 -19.27 3.76
N LEU A 9 0.59 -18.53 3.24
CA LEU A 9 -0.31 -19.06 2.21
C LEU A 9 0.41 -18.96 0.87
N TRP A 10 0.58 -20.07 0.19
CA TRP A 10 1.19 -20.13 -1.13
C TRP A 10 0.15 -20.54 -2.17
N VAL A 11 0.01 -19.72 -3.21
CA VAL A 11 -1.02 -19.85 -4.24
C VAL A 11 -0.37 -19.98 -5.61
N ASP A 12 -0.66 -21.07 -6.32
CA ASP A 12 -0.29 -21.27 -7.73
C ASP A 12 -1.53 -21.00 -8.59
N LEU A 13 -1.54 -19.85 -9.27
CA LEU A 13 -2.67 -19.44 -10.10
C LEU A 13 -2.77 -20.21 -11.42
N SER A 14 -1.68 -20.83 -11.88
CA SER A 14 -1.71 -21.64 -13.10
C SER A 14 -2.35 -22.99 -12.85
N ARG A 15 -2.26 -23.53 -11.63
CA ARG A 15 -2.89 -24.80 -11.24
C ARG A 15 -4.13 -24.63 -10.39
N GLY A 16 -4.45 -23.41 -9.93
CA GLY A 16 -5.49 -23.16 -8.93
C GLY A 16 -5.19 -23.83 -7.59
N GLY A 17 -3.91 -24.03 -7.27
CA GLY A 17 -3.45 -24.79 -6.11
C GLY A 17 -3.16 -23.89 -4.91
N PHE A 18 -3.45 -24.39 -3.71
CA PHE A 18 -3.18 -23.72 -2.44
C PHE A 18 -2.38 -24.64 -1.54
N ARG A 19 -1.34 -24.11 -0.90
CA ARG A 19 -0.61 -24.84 0.14
C ARG A 19 -0.19 -23.90 1.27
N GLU A 20 -0.19 -24.44 2.47
CA GLU A 20 0.46 -23.80 3.61
C GLU A 20 1.95 -24.13 3.58
N TRP A 21 2.80 -23.11 3.64
CA TRP A 21 4.22 -23.28 3.90
C TRP A 21 4.52 -22.81 5.33
N ARG A 22 5.07 -23.73 6.14
CA ARG A 22 5.57 -23.43 7.49
C ARG A 22 7.05 -23.12 7.43
N TYR A 23 7.40 -21.88 7.71
CA TYR A 23 8.79 -21.44 7.71
C TYR A 23 9.49 -21.76 9.05
N PRO A 24 10.81 -22.01 9.02
CA PRO A 24 11.57 -22.29 10.24
C PRO A 24 11.60 -21.07 11.16
N GLY A 25 11.61 -21.30 12.48
CA GLY A 25 11.65 -20.22 13.47
C GLY A 25 12.88 -19.31 13.35
N GLU A 26 13.98 -19.83 12.79
CA GLU A 26 15.17 -19.04 12.48
C GLU A 26 14.87 -17.93 11.47
N MET A 27 14.09 -18.21 10.42
CA MET A 27 13.67 -17.18 9.46
C MET A 27 12.89 -16.06 10.14
N ALA A 28 12.00 -16.40 11.08
CA ALA A 28 11.27 -15.41 11.88
C ALA A 28 12.21 -14.48 12.64
N ARG A 29 13.24 -15.05 13.29
CA ARG A 29 14.19 -14.30 14.12
C ARG A 29 15.17 -13.46 13.30
N MET A 30 15.64 -13.98 12.17
CA MET A 30 16.63 -13.30 11.34
C MET A 30 16.01 -12.22 10.45
N PHE A 31 14.81 -12.46 9.92
CA PHE A 31 14.20 -11.58 8.93
C PHE A 31 13.00 -10.79 9.46
N ILE A 32 12.54 -11.08 10.69
CA ILE A 32 11.49 -10.38 11.44
C ILE A 32 10.09 -10.43 10.80
N GLY A 33 9.91 -10.11 9.52
CA GLY A 33 8.61 -10.05 8.85
C GLY A 33 8.63 -9.05 7.69
N GLY A 34 7.46 -8.78 7.10
CA GLY A 34 7.28 -7.76 6.05
C GLY A 34 8.34 -7.86 4.94
N ARG A 35 9.13 -6.79 4.76
CA ARG A 35 10.23 -6.70 3.80
C ARG A 35 11.25 -7.84 3.94
N GLY A 36 11.62 -8.20 5.16
CA GLY A 36 12.61 -9.26 5.38
C GLY A 36 12.11 -10.63 4.91
N PHE A 37 10.83 -10.93 5.14
CA PHE A 37 10.19 -12.14 4.63
C PHE A 37 10.10 -12.12 3.12
N ALA A 38 9.63 -11.02 2.53
CA ALA A 38 9.56 -10.87 1.08
C ALA A 38 10.92 -11.09 0.41
N ALA A 39 11.97 -10.44 0.91
CA ALA A 39 13.33 -10.58 0.38
C ALA A 39 13.85 -12.01 0.50
N LYS A 40 13.66 -12.67 1.66
CA LYS A 40 14.11 -14.05 1.87
C LYS A 40 13.35 -15.04 0.99
N ILE A 41 12.04 -14.89 0.84
CA ILE A 41 11.22 -15.75 -0.03
C ILE A 41 11.65 -15.58 -1.48
N LEU A 42 11.84 -14.35 -1.96
CA LEU A 42 12.35 -14.13 -3.32
C LEU A 42 13.74 -14.75 -3.49
N TRP A 43 14.64 -14.55 -2.52
CA TRP A 43 16.00 -15.12 -2.57
C TRP A 43 16.01 -16.65 -2.67
N ASP A 44 15.16 -17.32 -1.90
CA ASP A 44 15.13 -18.79 -1.83
C ASP A 44 14.40 -19.43 -3.00
N PHE A 45 13.32 -18.81 -3.48
CA PHE A 45 12.34 -19.47 -4.34
C PHE A 45 12.22 -18.86 -5.73
N LEU A 46 12.72 -17.63 -5.96
CA LEU A 46 12.71 -17.06 -7.29
C LEU A 46 13.96 -17.50 -8.06
N GLU A 47 13.75 -18.19 -9.17
CA GLU A 47 14.85 -18.59 -10.05
C GLU A 47 15.61 -17.37 -10.60
N PRO A 48 16.96 -17.38 -10.58
CA PRO A 48 17.76 -16.37 -11.25
C PRO A 48 17.35 -16.19 -12.72
N GLY A 49 17.25 -14.95 -13.16
CA GLY A 49 16.84 -14.63 -14.54
C GLY A 49 15.34 -14.75 -14.82
N ALA A 50 14.48 -15.04 -13.82
CA ALA A 50 13.03 -15.00 -14.02
C ALA A 50 12.57 -13.66 -14.61
N ASP A 51 11.71 -13.72 -15.63
CA ASP A 51 11.06 -12.53 -16.20
C ASP A 51 10.18 -11.86 -15.14
N PRO A 52 10.37 -10.56 -14.81
CA PRO A 52 9.54 -9.84 -13.85
C PRO A 52 8.03 -9.86 -14.14
N LEU A 53 7.61 -9.98 -15.40
CA LEU A 53 6.19 -10.08 -15.75
C LEU A 53 5.76 -11.52 -16.06
N GLY A 54 6.68 -12.47 -16.02
CA GLY A 54 6.43 -13.88 -16.29
C GLY A 54 5.77 -14.62 -15.12
N PRO A 55 5.19 -15.80 -15.39
CA PRO A 55 4.47 -16.59 -14.38
C PRO A 55 5.37 -17.07 -13.23
N ARG A 56 6.69 -17.19 -13.48
CA ARG A 56 7.67 -17.60 -12.45
C ARG A 56 8.02 -16.50 -11.44
N ASN A 57 7.74 -15.24 -11.72
CA ASN A 57 7.93 -14.20 -10.72
C ASN A 57 6.94 -14.43 -9.56
N LEU A 58 7.32 -14.01 -8.35
CA LEU A 58 6.47 -14.11 -7.18
C LEU A 58 5.88 -12.74 -6.87
N PHE A 59 4.58 -12.70 -6.60
CA PHE A 59 3.95 -11.59 -5.90
C PHE A 59 3.82 -11.97 -4.43
N ILE A 60 4.26 -11.10 -3.52
CA ILE A 60 4.26 -11.38 -2.09
C ILE A 60 3.58 -10.23 -1.35
N ALA A 61 2.56 -10.55 -0.55
CA ALA A 61 2.05 -9.66 0.49
C ALA A 61 2.51 -10.21 1.85
N ALA A 62 3.20 -9.41 2.66
CA ALA A 62 3.77 -9.86 3.93
C ALA A 62 3.53 -8.86 5.06
N VAL A 63 3.21 -9.37 6.25
CA VAL A 63 3.01 -8.59 7.47
C VAL A 63 4.17 -8.75 8.45
N GLY A 64 4.28 -7.84 9.42
CA GLY A 64 5.24 -7.92 10.50
C GLY A 64 4.64 -8.51 11.78
N PRO A 65 5.47 -8.85 12.77
CA PRO A 65 4.99 -9.45 14.03
C PRO A 65 4.19 -8.49 14.90
N LEU A 66 4.35 -7.17 14.67
CA LEU A 66 3.56 -6.12 15.33
C LEU A 66 2.25 -5.81 14.59
N THR A 67 2.09 -6.29 13.36
CA THR A 67 0.90 -5.98 12.56
C THR A 67 -0.35 -6.49 13.25
N GLY A 68 -1.39 -5.65 13.36
CA GLY A 68 -2.67 -6.01 13.99
C GLY A 68 -2.63 -6.13 15.51
N LEU A 69 -1.49 -5.88 16.16
CA LEU A 69 -1.42 -5.82 17.63
C LEU A 69 -1.98 -4.49 18.17
N PRO A 70 -2.43 -4.46 19.44
CA PRO A 70 -2.74 -3.20 20.12
C PRO A 70 -1.50 -2.29 20.13
N GLY A 71 -1.65 -1.05 19.67
CA GLY A 71 -0.56 -0.10 19.59
C GLY A 71 -0.74 0.88 18.43
N PRO A 72 0.10 1.92 18.38
CA PRO A 72 -0.01 2.93 17.34
C PRO A 72 0.51 2.39 16.00
N ASN A 73 -0.26 2.63 14.94
CA ASN A 73 0.19 2.52 13.54
C ASN A 73 0.52 1.08 13.08
N THR A 74 -0.11 0.07 13.66
CA THR A 74 0.16 -1.36 13.40
C THR A 74 -0.60 -1.94 12.19
N GLY A 75 -1.23 -1.10 11.36
CA GLY A 75 -2.01 -1.49 10.19
C GLY A 75 -1.25 -1.51 8.85
N LYS A 76 0.05 -1.79 8.85
CA LYS A 76 0.90 -1.78 7.64
C LYS A 76 1.26 -3.19 7.16
N LEU A 77 1.38 -3.35 5.85
CA LEU A 77 1.94 -4.52 5.17
C LEU A 77 2.89 -4.12 4.05
N VAL A 78 3.69 -5.09 3.58
CA VAL A 78 4.57 -4.95 2.42
C VAL A 78 4.02 -5.75 1.25
N VAL A 79 4.04 -5.17 0.05
CA VAL A 79 3.91 -5.90 -1.21
C VAL A 79 5.25 -5.91 -1.93
N ALA A 80 5.66 -7.04 -2.52
CA ALA A 80 6.98 -7.19 -3.10
C ALA A 80 7.01 -8.22 -4.24
N ALA A 81 8.01 -8.07 -5.12
CA ALA A 81 8.30 -8.96 -6.24
C ALA A 81 9.69 -8.64 -6.83
N LYS A 82 10.11 -9.39 -7.85
CA LYS A 82 11.10 -8.85 -8.80
C LYS A 82 10.44 -7.74 -9.61
N SER A 83 11.05 -6.56 -9.62
CA SER A 83 10.50 -5.35 -10.24
C SER A 83 10.56 -5.42 -11.77
N PRO A 84 9.46 -5.14 -12.49
CA PRO A 84 9.47 -4.94 -13.94
C PRO A 84 10.03 -3.57 -14.36
N LEU A 85 10.16 -2.63 -13.42
CA LEU A 85 10.76 -1.31 -13.67
C LEU A 85 12.28 -1.36 -13.60
N THR A 86 12.83 -1.99 -12.55
CA THR A 86 14.27 -1.94 -12.24
C THR A 86 15.00 -3.25 -12.52
N GLY A 87 14.29 -4.37 -12.67
CA GLY A 87 14.86 -5.70 -12.86
C GLY A 87 15.42 -6.37 -11.60
N GLY A 88 15.45 -5.67 -10.46
CA GLY A 88 15.92 -6.18 -9.16
C GLY A 88 14.80 -6.50 -8.18
N TYR A 89 15.14 -6.54 -6.89
CA TYR A 89 14.13 -6.55 -5.81
C TYR A 89 13.31 -5.26 -5.84
N GLY A 90 11.99 -5.38 -5.77
CA GLY A 90 11.09 -4.24 -5.60
C GLY A 90 10.06 -4.52 -4.52
N ASP A 91 9.74 -3.52 -3.73
CA ASP A 91 8.65 -3.57 -2.77
C ASP A 91 7.93 -2.23 -2.62
N GLY A 92 6.89 -2.23 -1.78
CA GLY A 92 6.39 -1.03 -1.16
C GLY A 92 5.50 -1.35 0.03
N ASN A 93 5.24 -0.31 0.82
CA ASN A 93 4.49 -0.40 2.07
C ASN A 93 3.10 0.20 1.90
N ILE A 94 2.07 -0.46 2.42
CA ILE A 94 0.68 -0.02 2.31
C ILE A 94 0.04 -0.09 3.69
N GLY A 95 -0.68 0.97 4.07
CA GLY A 95 -1.61 0.91 5.20
C GLY A 95 -2.96 0.39 4.73
N SER A 96 -3.41 -0.74 5.27
CA SER A 96 -4.63 -1.40 4.80
C SER A 96 -5.22 -2.31 5.86
N TRP A 97 -6.54 -2.43 5.86
CA TRP A 97 -7.23 -3.46 6.64
C TRP A 97 -6.77 -4.87 6.26
N ALA A 98 -6.27 -5.08 5.03
CA ALA A 98 -5.65 -6.34 4.63
C ALA A 98 -4.51 -6.76 5.58
N ALA A 99 -3.74 -5.81 6.13
CA ALA A 99 -2.66 -6.12 7.06
C ALA A 99 -3.19 -6.74 8.36
N VAL A 100 -4.23 -6.10 8.92
CA VAL A 100 -4.88 -6.53 10.16
C VAL A 100 -5.60 -7.86 9.95
N GLN A 101 -6.35 -7.97 8.84
CA GLN A 101 -7.12 -9.16 8.51
C GLN A 101 -6.24 -10.36 8.18
N MET A 102 -5.10 -10.18 7.49
CA MET A 102 -4.12 -11.26 7.28
C MET A 102 -3.57 -11.79 8.59
N ARG A 103 -3.23 -10.90 9.53
CA ARG A 103 -2.75 -11.33 10.85
C ARG A 103 -3.85 -12.06 11.61
N ALA A 104 -5.08 -11.54 11.60
CA ALA A 104 -6.23 -12.17 12.26
C ALA A 104 -6.58 -13.55 11.67
N ALA A 105 -6.42 -13.72 10.35
CA ALA A 105 -6.58 -15.00 9.66
C ALA A 105 -5.42 -15.99 9.92
N GLY A 106 -4.36 -15.53 10.60
CA GLY A 106 -3.23 -16.37 10.98
C GLY A 106 -2.21 -16.58 9.86
N TRP A 107 -2.06 -15.63 8.93
CA TRP A 107 -1.08 -15.67 7.84
C TRP A 107 -0.05 -14.55 7.99
N ASP A 108 1.24 -14.89 7.95
CA ASP A 108 2.32 -13.90 7.99
C ASP A 108 2.71 -13.39 6.60
N ALA A 109 2.43 -14.19 5.56
CA ALA A 109 2.50 -13.75 4.17
C ALA A 109 1.54 -14.55 3.27
N ILE A 110 1.20 -13.95 2.14
CA ILE A 110 0.56 -14.58 0.99
C ILE A 110 1.56 -14.47 -0.18
N VAL A 111 1.94 -15.61 -0.75
CA VAL A 111 2.83 -15.71 -1.91
C VAL A 111 2.01 -16.24 -3.08
N VAL A 112 2.09 -15.56 -4.21
CA VAL A 112 1.37 -15.90 -5.43
C VAL A 112 2.38 -16.13 -6.56
N GLU A 113 2.33 -17.33 -7.14
CA GLU A 113 3.07 -17.73 -8.33
C GLU A 113 2.11 -18.10 -9.48
N GLY A 114 2.68 -18.36 -10.65
CA GLY A 114 1.90 -18.67 -11.85
C GLY A 114 1.11 -17.46 -12.34
N ALA A 115 0.19 -17.72 -13.26
CA ALA A 115 -0.79 -16.77 -13.78
C ALA A 115 -2.08 -17.54 -14.09
N SER A 116 -3.23 -16.93 -13.78
CA SER A 116 -4.53 -17.50 -14.13
C SER A 116 -4.84 -17.28 -15.62
N GLU A 117 -5.65 -18.15 -16.22
CA GLU A 117 -6.13 -17.98 -17.59
C GLU A 117 -7.12 -16.80 -17.73
N LYS A 118 -7.85 -16.48 -16.65
CA LYS A 118 -8.84 -15.40 -16.60
C LYS A 118 -8.60 -14.51 -15.38
N PRO A 119 -9.12 -13.26 -15.38
CA PRO A 119 -9.12 -12.42 -14.19
C PRO A 119 -9.72 -13.14 -12.97
N VAL A 120 -9.02 -13.12 -11.84
CA VAL A 120 -9.48 -13.71 -10.58
C VAL A 120 -9.32 -12.77 -9.38
N VAL A 121 -10.15 -12.99 -8.36
CA VAL A 121 -9.95 -12.49 -6.99
C VAL A 121 -9.49 -13.66 -6.15
N LEU A 122 -8.42 -13.48 -5.37
CA LEU A 122 -8.04 -14.40 -4.30
C LEU A 122 -8.79 -14.00 -3.03
N VAL A 123 -9.62 -14.89 -2.51
CA VAL A 123 -10.32 -14.69 -1.24
C VAL A 123 -9.66 -15.57 -0.17
N VAL A 124 -9.36 -14.98 0.97
CA VAL A 124 -8.79 -15.64 2.14
C VAL A 124 -9.68 -15.36 3.35
N GLU A 125 -10.30 -16.41 3.90
CA GLU A 125 -11.10 -16.33 5.11
C GLU A 125 -10.55 -17.32 6.14
N ASP A 126 -9.90 -16.79 7.18
CA ASP A 126 -9.22 -17.58 8.21
C ASP A 126 -8.29 -18.65 7.60
N ASP A 127 -8.63 -19.95 7.74
CA ASP A 127 -7.84 -21.07 7.25
C ASP A 127 -8.16 -21.49 5.80
N ARG A 128 -9.15 -20.84 5.17
CA ARG A 128 -9.61 -21.16 3.81
C ARG A 128 -9.14 -20.12 2.81
N ALA A 129 -8.86 -20.58 1.60
CA ALA A 129 -8.61 -19.71 0.46
C ALA A 129 -9.21 -20.32 -0.82
N TRP A 130 -9.75 -19.47 -1.69
CA TRP A 130 -10.28 -19.87 -2.99
C TRP A 130 -10.12 -18.74 -4.01
N LEU A 131 -10.28 -19.08 -5.29
CA LEU A 131 -10.30 -18.10 -6.38
C LEU A 131 -11.75 -17.88 -6.82
N GLU A 132 -12.13 -16.62 -7.01
CA GLU A 132 -13.39 -16.24 -7.65
C GLU A 132 -13.12 -15.58 -9.01
N PRO A 133 -14.00 -15.76 -10.00
CA PRO A 133 -13.93 -15.03 -11.26
C PRO A 133 -14.02 -13.51 -11.02
N ALA A 134 -13.24 -12.73 -11.77
CA ALA A 134 -13.13 -11.28 -11.62
C ALA A 134 -13.37 -10.51 -12.94
N GLU A 135 -13.98 -11.14 -13.94
CA GLU A 135 -14.26 -10.50 -15.22
C GLU A 135 -15.16 -9.27 -15.09
N ASP A 136 -16.03 -9.23 -14.08
CA ASP A 136 -16.88 -8.08 -13.82
C ASP A 136 -16.14 -6.91 -13.13
N LEU A 137 -14.96 -7.18 -12.57
CA LEU A 137 -14.09 -6.19 -11.94
C LEU A 137 -12.94 -5.75 -12.85
N TRP A 138 -12.51 -6.60 -13.78
CA TRP A 138 -11.44 -6.30 -14.71
C TRP A 138 -11.82 -5.14 -15.63
N GLY A 139 -10.94 -4.15 -15.77
CA GLY A 139 -11.19 -2.91 -16.50
C GLY A 139 -11.89 -1.82 -15.67
N LEU A 140 -12.47 -2.15 -14.50
CA LEU A 140 -12.96 -1.12 -13.58
C LEU A 140 -11.78 -0.39 -12.94
N ASP A 141 -11.96 0.92 -12.76
CA ASP A 141 -11.09 1.71 -11.92
C ASP A 141 -11.04 1.16 -10.48
N ALA A 142 -9.93 1.42 -9.79
CA ALA A 142 -9.66 0.85 -8.49
C ALA A 142 -10.71 1.26 -7.45
N PHE A 143 -11.33 2.43 -7.55
CA PHE A 143 -12.28 2.87 -6.54
C PHE A 143 -13.61 2.14 -6.69
N ARG A 144 -14.10 1.99 -7.92
CA ARG A 144 -15.30 1.20 -8.22
C ARG A 144 -15.10 -0.28 -7.91
N ALA A 145 -13.95 -0.83 -8.25
CA ALA A 145 -13.62 -2.22 -7.92
C ALA A 145 -13.56 -2.42 -6.39
N TYR A 146 -12.96 -1.49 -5.65
CA TYR A 146 -12.93 -1.53 -4.17
C TYR A 146 -14.35 -1.50 -3.57
N ASP A 147 -15.24 -0.62 -4.06
CA ASP A 147 -16.62 -0.53 -3.58
C ASP A 147 -17.38 -1.85 -3.78
N ARG A 148 -17.22 -2.48 -4.95
CA ARG A 148 -17.85 -3.77 -5.26
C ARG A 148 -17.33 -4.89 -4.36
N LEU A 149 -16.04 -4.90 -4.07
CA LEU A 149 -15.44 -5.89 -3.16
C LEU A 149 -15.94 -5.67 -1.72
N VAL A 150 -16.02 -4.43 -1.26
CA VAL A 150 -16.57 -4.10 0.07
C VAL A 150 -18.06 -4.43 0.18
N GLU A 151 -18.84 -4.22 -0.88
CA GLU A 151 -20.24 -4.62 -0.94
C GLU A 151 -20.41 -6.14 -0.84
N ARG A 152 -19.53 -6.91 -1.51
CA ARG A 152 -19.56 -8.39 -1.51
C ARG A 152 -19.10 -9.01 -0.18
N TYR A 153 -18.02 -8.49 0.40
CA TYR A 153 -17.32 -9.16 1.52
C TYR A 153 -17.44 -8.42 2.86
N GLY A 154 -18.04 -7.23 2.88
CA GLY A 154 -18.20 -6.41 4.08
C GLY A 154 -17.14 -5.32 4.22
N ARG A 155 -17.47 -4.29 5.01
CA ARG A 155 -16.60 -3.12 5.26
C ARG A 155 -15.39 -3.42 6.13
N ASP A 156 -15.44 -4.52 6.86
CA ASP A 156 -14.37 -5.04 7.71
C ASP A 156 -13.34 -5.86 6.91
N ALA A 157 -13.66 -6.27 5.68
CA ALA A 157 -12.73 -6.99 4.82
C ALA A 157 -11.52 -6.14 4.44
N GLY A 158 -10.36 -6.78 4.41
CA GLY A 158 -9.12 -6.19 3.92
C GLY A 158 -8.99 -6.42 2.42
N VAL A 159 -8.78 -5.37 1.64
CA VAL A 159 -8.68 -5.47 0.17
C VAL A 159 -7.38 -4.87 -0.33
N LEU A 160 -6.62 -5.65 -1.08
CA LEU A 160 -5.53 -5.20 -1.95
C LEU A 160 -5.96 -5.41 -3.40
N LEU A 161 -5.80 -4.40 -4.25
CA LEU A 161 -6.24 -4.52 -5.64
C LEU A 161 -5.36 -3.70 -6.59
N ILE A 162 -5.56 -3.94 -7.89
CA ILE A 162 -4.99 -3.14 -8.97
C ILE A 162 -6.09 -2.39 -9.73
N GLY A 163 -5.74 -1.21 -10.25
CA GLY A 163 -6.53 -0.53 -11.28
C GLY A 163 -6.08 -0.91 -12.70
N PRO A 164 -6.64 -0.24 -13.72
CA PRO A 164 -6.30 -0.45 -15.13
C PRO A 164 -4.81 -0.36 -15.45
N ALA A 165 -4.00 0.40 -14.70
CA ALA A 165 -2.55 0.47 -14.95
C ALA A 165 -1.86 -0.87 -14.65
N GLY A 166 -2.28 -1.56 -13.58
CA GLY A 166 -1.77 -2.89 -13.26
C GLY A 166 -2.20 -3.92 -14.30
N GLU A 167 -3.48 -3.88 -14.70
CA GLU A 167 -4.04 -4.77 -15.74
C GLU A 167 -3.30 -4.63 -17.09
N ASN A 168 -2.90 -3.41 -17.44
CA ASN A 168 -2.17 -3.09 -18.66
C ASN A 168 -0.64 -3.10 -18.48
N LEU A 169 -0.13 -3.62 -17.36
CA LEU A 169 1.29 -3.85 -17.10
C LEU A 169 2.16 -2.58 -17.17
N VAL A 170 1.62 -1.42 -16.78
CA VAL A 170 2.41 -0.18 -16.66
C VAL A 170 3.53 -0.40 -15.66
N ARG A 171 4.79 -0.12 -16.05
CA ARG A 171 5.98 -0.51 -15.26
C ARG A 171 6.05 0.09 -13.86
N TYR A 172 5.30 1.15 -13.59
CA TYR A 172 5.17 1.80 -12.28
C TYR A 172 3.74 1.74 -11.74
N ALA A 173 2.96 0.73 -12.14
CA ALA A 173 1.67 0.43 -11.53
C ALA A 173 1.86 -0.04 -10.08
N THR A 174 0.98 0.42 -9.21
CA THR A 174 0.97 0.14 -7.77
C THR A 174 -0.14 -0.83 -7.39
N VAL A 175 -0.01 -1.44 -6.20
CA VAL A 175 -1.14 -2.06 -5.51
C VAL A 175 -1.79 -0.97 -4.66
N VAL A 176 -3.11 -0.88 -4.70
CA VAL A 176 -3.89 0.12 -3.99
C VAL A 176 -4.85 -0.52 -2.99
N SER A 177 -5.33 0.28 -2.04
CA SER A 177 -6.30 -0.07 -1.01
C SER A 177 -7.00 1.18 -0.49
N MET A 178 -8.21 1.04 0.06
CA MET A 178 -8.94 2.09 0.79
C MET A 178 -9.02 3.44 0.05
N LYS A 179 -9.07 3.41 -1.28
CA LYS A 179 -9.17 4.59 -2.17
C LYS A 179 -8.14 5.69 -1.87
N GLY A 180 -6.85 5.37 -1.95
CA GLY A 180 -5.75 6.34 -1.77
C GLY A 180 -4.53 5.78 -1.03
N ARG A 181 -4.61 4.56 -0.48
CA ARG A 181 -3.44 3.88 0.10
C ARG A 181 -2.77 3.10 -1.01
N ALA A 182 -1.57 3.47 -1.40
CA ALA A 182 -0.82 2.82 -2.48
C ALA A 182 0.53 2.31 -2.00
N GLY A 183 1.07 1.31 -2.71
CA GLY A 183 2.44 0.86 -2.53
C GLY A 183 2.91 -0.04 -3.66
N GLY A 184 4.22 -0.24 -3.70
CA GLY A 184 4.87 -1.03 -4.74
C GLY A 184 5.27 -0.20 -5.95
N ARG A 185 5.84 0.99 -5.70
CA ARG A 185 6.37 1.91 -6.72
C ARG A 185 7.19 1.24 -7.83
N PRO A 186 8.03 0.22 -7.55
CA PRO A 186 8.77 -0.48 -8.59
C PRO A 186 7.92 -1.41 -9.49
N GLY A 187 6.64 -1.11 -9.72
CA GLY A 187 5.78 -1.87 -10.64
C GLY A 187 5.14 -3.11 -10.05
N ILE A 188 4.91 -3.17 -8.73
CA ILE A 188 4.34 -4.36 -8.09
C ILE A 188 2.89 -4.59 -8.52
N GLY A 189 2.15 -3.52 -8.86
CA GLY A 189 0.82 -3.62 -9.46
C GLY A 189 0.84 -4.28 -10.85
N ALA A 190 1.89 -4.07 -11.65
CA ALA A 190 2.05 -4.74 -12.94
C ALA A 190 2.38 -6.23 -12.77
N VAL A 191 3.15 -6.61 -11.74
CA VAL A 191 3.37 -8.02 -11.40
C VAL A 191 2.05 -8.69 -11.00
N MET A 192 1.24 -8.02 -10.18
CA MET A 192 -0.08 -8.54 -9.80
C MET A 192 -1.01 -8.68 -11.03
N GLY A 193 -0.98 -7.72 -11.95
CA GLY A 193 -1.75 -7.75 -13.20
C GLY A 193 -1.29 -8.80 -14.21
N SER A 194 0.03 -9.07 -14.32
CA SER A 194 0.54 -10.10 -15.24
C SER A 194 0.09 -11.51 -14.86
N LYS A 195 -0.30 -11.68 -13.60
CA LYS A 195 -0.87 -12.93 -13.06
C LYS A 195 -2.39 -13.05 -13.25
N ARG A 196 -3.04 -12.02 -13.82
CA ARG A 196 -4.50 -11.84 -13.88
C ARG A 196 -5.17 -11.85 -12.52
N LEU A 197 -4.46 -11.40 -11.48
CA LEU A 197 -5.00 -11.27 -10.13
C LEU A 197 -5.52 -9.86 -9.92
N LYS A 198 -6.84 -9.66 -9.97
CA LYS A 198 -7.46 -8.34 -9.82
C LYS A 198 -7.39 -7.83 -8.38
N ALA A 199 -7.60 -8.71 -7.41
CA ALA A 199 -7.62 -8.36 -6.00
C ALA A 199 -7.27 -9.55 -5.10
N ILE A 200 -6.83 -9.23 -3.88
CA ILE A 200 -6.76 -10.13 -2.74
C ILE A 200 -7.70 -9.57 -1.68
N VAL A 201 -8.68 -10.37 -1.27
CA VAL A 201 -9.60 -10.05 -0.18
C VAL A 201 -9.28 -10.95 1.00
N VAL A 202 -9.16 -10.37 2.19
CA VAL A 202 -8.81 -11.09 3.41
C VAL A 202 -9.79 -10.75 4.52
N ARG A 203 -10.30 -11.79 5.18
CA ARG A 203 -11.09 -11.69 6.42
C ARG A 203 -10.52 -12.66 7.44
N GLY A 204 -10.28 -12.15 8.64
CA GLY A 204 -9.74 -12.90 9.75
C GLY A 204 -10.56 -12.65 11.00
N SER A 205 -10.85 -13.71 11.74
CA SER A 205 -11.62 -13.66 12.99
C SER A 205 -10.75 -13.88 14.23
N GLY A 206 -9.51 -14.32 14.04
CA GLY A 206 -8.58 -14.68 15.11
C GLY A 206 -7.92 -13.49 15.81
N LYS A 207 -7.23 -13.81 16.91
CA LYS A 207 -6.37 -12.88 17.65
C LYS A 207 -4.93 -13.40 17.62
N PRO A 208 -3.94 -12.53 17.35
CA PRO A 208 -2.54 -12.93 17.41
C PRO A 208 -2.14 -13.43 18.80
N GLU A 209 -1.38 -14.54 18.86
CA GLU A 209 -0.84 -15.05 20.11
C GLU A 209 0.29 -14.14 20.63
N LEU A 210 0.13 -13.65 21.86
CA LEU A 210 1.06 -12.76 22.54
C LEU A 210 1.83 -13.52 23.63
N PHE A 211 3.11 -13.23 23.80
CA PHE A 211 3.93 -13.81 24.88
C PHE A 211 3.48 -13.27 26.24
N ASP A 212 3.28 -11.95 26.32
CA ASP A 212 2.88 -11.22 27.52
C ASP A 212 1.85 -10.15 27.13
N PRO A 213 0.55 -10.46 27.19
CA PRO A 213 -0.51 -9.53 26.82
C PRO A 213 -0.52 -8.24 27.65
N ASP A 214 -0.22 -8.33 28.95
CA ASP A 214 -0.24 -7.20 29.87
C ASP A 214 0.89 -6.22 29.56
N ALA A 215 2.09 -6.75 29.28
CA ALA A 215 3.21 -5.92 28.84
C ALA A 215 2.94 -5.24 27.48
N VAL A 216 2.36 -5.97 26.51
CA VAL A 216 2.00 -5.40 25.21
C VAL A 216 1.00 -4.25 25.38
N MET A 217 -0.03 -4.43 26.21
CA MET A 217 -1.01 -3.38 26.46
C MET A 217 -0.38 -2.17 27.17
N LYS A 218 0.48 -2.40 28.17
CA LYS A 218 1.22 -1.33 28.85
C LYS A 218 2.02 -0.49 27.84
N TYR A 219 2.86 -1.11 27.02
CA TYR A 219 3.70 -0.40 26.06
C TYR A 219 2.88 0.28 24.96
N ALA A 220 1.76 -0.31 24.54
CA ALA A 220 0.85 0.33 23.59
C ALA A 220 0.27 1.64 24.14
N VAL A 221 -0.18 1.66 25.40
CA VAL A 221 -0.69 2.88 26.06
C VAL A 221 0.41 3.92 26.22
N GLU A 222 1.61 3.50 26.65
CA GLU A 222 2.77 4.39 26.78
C GLU A 222 3.13 5.03 25.43
N ALA A 223 3.24 4.24 24.36
CA ALA A 223 3.56 4.74 23.02
C ALA A 223 2.48 5.67 22.47
N ILE A 224 1.19 5.34 22.66
CA ILE A 224 0.09 6.22 22.22
C ILE A 224 0.14 7.55 22.98
N ARG A 225 0.38 7.52 24.30
CA ARG A 225 0.52 8.74 25.10
C ARG A 225 1.70 9.56 24.60
N GLU A 226 2.87 8.95 24.44
CA GLU A 226 4.08 9.63 23.96
C GLU A 226 3.85 10.33 22.62
N ILE A 227 3.27 9.64 21.64
CA ILE A 227 2.95 10.22 20.32
C ILE A 227 2.03 11.43 20.47
N LYS A 228 0.92 11.28 21.20
CA LYS A 228 -0.10 12.34 21.34
C LYS A 228 0.37 13.54 22.16
N THR A 229 1.33 13.35 23.06
CA THR A 229 1.92 14.43 23.87
C THR A 229 3.18 15.02 23.23
N SER A 230 3.64 14.49 22.10
CA SER A 230 4.83 15.01 21.43
C SER A 230 4.58 16.46 20.95
N PRO A 231 5.58 17.36 21.05
CA PRO A 231 5.41 18.77 20.68
C PRO A 231 4.89 18.99 19.25
N ASN A 232 5.25 18.09 18.33
CA ASN A 232 4.91 18.21 16.91
C ASN A 232 3.57 17.54 16.54
N TYR A 233 2.91 16.83 17.47
CA TYR A 233 1.67 16.10 17.17
C TYR A 233 0.57 17.01 16.60
N GLY A 234 0.38 18.19 17.21
CA GLY A 234 -0.64 19.13 16.74
C GLY A 234 -0.39 19.64 15.33
N PHE A 235 0.89 19.88 14.97
CA PHE A 235 1.25 20.31 13.62
C PHE A 235 1.14 19.17 12.61
N TRP A 236 1.56 17.96 12.99
CA TRP A 236 1.38 16.76 12.17
C TRP A 236 -0.09 16.49 11.86
N MET A 237 -0.99 16.64 12.83
CA MET A 237 -2.43 16.44 12.60
C MET A 237 -3.05 17.50 11.69
N ARG A 238 -2.41 18.66 11.54
CA ARG A 238 -2.86 19.75 10.67
C ARG A 238 -2.39 19.58 9.23
N GLN A 239 -1.14 19.18 9.01
CA GLN A 239 -0.55 19.16 7.67
C GLN A 239 -0.05 17.79 7.20
N GLY A 240 0.11 16.82 8.09
CA GLY A 240 0.60 15.49 7.74
C GLY A 240 1.95 15.58 7.03
N THR A 241 2.05 15.00 5.84
CA THR A 241 3.26 15.11 5.01
C THR A 241 3.36 16.43 4.24
N MET A 242 2.23 17.12 4.01
CA MET A 242 2.15 18.32 3.18
C MET A 242 2.99 19.51 3.67
N PHE A 243 3.33 19.56 4.97
CA PHE A 243 4.25 20.57 5.50
C PHE A 243 5.63 20.57 4.79
N THR A 244 5.96 19.44 4.17
CA THR A 244 7.21 19.27 3.44
C THR A 244 7.28 20.16 2.19
N ILE A 245 6.15 20.64 1.64
CA ILE A 245 6.17 21.61 0.52
C ILE A 245 6.87 22.90 0.95
N GLU A 246 6.39 23.54 2.03
CA GLU A 246 7.02 24.77 2.55
C GLU A 246 8.46 24.52 3.01
N TRP A 247 8.70 23.43 3.73
CA TRP A 247 10.05 23.09 4.18
C TRP A 247 11.02 22.89 3.01
N ALA A 248 10.62 22.17 1.96
CA ALA A 248 11.45 21.90 0.78
C ALA A 248 11.68 23.18 -0.03
N GLN A 249 10.68 24.06 -0.12
CA GLN A 249 10.82 25.38 -0.73
C GLN A 249 11.88 26.21 0.01
N GLU A 250 11.77 26.35 1.33
CA GLU A 250 12.70 27.13 2.15
C GLU A 250 14.12 26.56 2.10
N ALA A 251 14.25 25.24 2.11
CA ALA A 251 15.53 24.54 2.02
C ALA A 251 16.11 24.48 0.59
N SER A 252 15.40 25.01 -0.43
CA SER A 252 15.80 24.94 -1.85
C SER A 252 16.05 23.51 -2.32
N VAL A 253 15.10 22.60 -2.01
CA VAL A 253 15.10 21.19 -2.42
C VAL A 253 13.73 20.72 -2.94
N LEU A 254 12.84 21.65 -3.32
CA LEU A 254 11.53 21.32 -3.90
C LEU A 254 11.68 21.00 -5.40
N PRO A 255 11.41 19.76 -5.86
CA PRO A 255 11.54 19.39 -7.27
C PRO A 255 10.67 20.28 -8.16
N THR A 256 11.29 21.03 -9.06
CA THR A 256 10.60 22.01 -9.90
C THR A 256 11.05 21.92 -11.35
N TYR A 257 10.09 21.87 -12.29
CA TYR A 257 10.33 21.72 -13.74
C TYR A 257 11.29 20.57 -14.09
N ASN A 258 10.93 19.33 -13.73
CA ASN A 258 11.77 18.14 -13.89
C ASN A 258 13.15 18.30 -13.22
N PHE A 259 13.15 18.70 -11.94
CA PHE A 259 14.35 18.94 -11.14
C PHE A 259 15.32 20.01 -11.70
N ARG A 260 14.92 20.80 -12.70
CA ARG A 260 15.76 21.89 -13.25
C ARG A 260 15.98 22.99 -12.22
N GLU A 261 14.98 23.19 -11.37
CA GLU A 261 14.98 24.17 -10.29
C GLU A 261 14.61 23.49 -8.97
N ALA A 262 14.97 24.13 -7.86
CA ALA A 262 14.78 23.59 -6.50
C ALA A 262 13.87 24.46 -5.63
N VAL A 263 13.29 25.49 -6.24
CA VAL A 263 12.29 26.41 -5.67
C VAL A 263 11.23 26.65 -6.74
N PHE A 264 9.98 26.81 -6.32
CA PHE A 264 8.85 27.05 -7.20
C PHE A 264 8.16 28.36 -6.82
N GLU A 265 8.01 29.29 -7.78
CA GLU A 265 7.35 30.58 -7.53
C GLU A 265 5.90 30.40 -7.05
N GLY A 266 5.19 29.39 -7.59
CA GLY A 266 3.80 29.09 -7.26
C GLY A 266 3.58 28.17 -6.06
N TYR A 267 4.60 27.92 -5.21
CA TYR A 267 4.51 26.91 -4.14
C TYR A 267 3.39 27.18 -3.12
N GLU A 268 3.06 28.45 -2.88
CA GLU A 268 2.02 28.84 -1.92
C GLU A 268 0.66 28.25 -2.30
N GLY A 269 0.37 28.12 -3.59
CA GLY A 269 -0.88 27.56 -4.12
C GLY A 269 -0.96 26.02 -4.04
N ILE A 270 0.13 25.34 -3.68
CA ILE A 270 0.20 23.89 -3.47
C ILE A 270 0.71 23.51 -2.07
N SER A 271 0.81 24.49 -1.17
CA SER A 271 1.39 24.36 0.17
C SER A 271 0.52 23.57 1.15
N GLY A 272 1.11 23.04 2.22
CA GLY A 272 0.36 22.47 3.34
C GLY A 272 -0.56 23.50 3.99
N SER A 273 -0.13 24.74 4.09
CA SER A 273 -0.93 25.86 4.60
C SER A 273 -2.14 26.16 3.72
N TYR A 274 -2.05 26.00 2.40
CA TYR A 274 -3.19 26.11 1.48
C TYR A 274 -4.14 24.92 1.63
N MET A 275 -3.58 23.70 1.64
CA MET A 275 -4.33 22.46 1.84
C MET A 275 -5.23 22.53 3.10
N GLU A 276 -4.68 23.00 4.23
CA GLU A 276 -5.45 23.14 5.48
C GLU A 276 -6.70 24.01 5.37
N ARG A 277 -6.72 25.01 4.47
CA ARG A 277 -7.87 25.89 4.29
C ARG A 277 -9.00 25.27 3.47
N ILE A 278 -8.68 24.24 2.68
CA ILE A 278 -9.62 23.59 1.76
C ILE A 278 -9.86 22.11 2.10
N GLU A 279 -9.28 21.61 3.20
CA GLU A 279 -9.49 20.26 3.68
C GLU A 279 -10.98 20.00 3.98
N VAL A 280 -11.48 18.85 3.53
CA VAL A 280 -12.86 18.41 3.74
C VAL A 280 -12.98 17.11 4.55
N ASP A 281 -11.90 16.36 4.71
CA ASP A 281 -11.88 15.10 5.45
C ASP A 281 -10.45 14.71 5.86
N LEU A 282 -10.31 13.88 6.90
CA LEU A 282 -9.03 13.36 7.36
C LEU A 282 -9.13 11.85 7.61
N ARG A 283 -8.38 11.08 6.83
CA ARG A 283 -8.39 9.61 6.86
C ARG A 283 -7.15 9.03 7.53
N SER A 284 -7.29 7.82 8.08
CA SER A 284 -6.22 7.11 8.76
C SER A 284 -6.03 5.69 8.22
N CYS A 285 -4.79 5.19 8.31
CA CYS A 285 -4.52 3.76 8.21
C CYS A 285 -5.11 3.05 9.44
N PRO A 286 -5.39 1.73 9.38
CA PRO A 286 -5.89 1.00 10.53
C PRO A 286 -4.97 1.10 11.75
N LEU A 287 -5.59 1.23 12.93
CA LEU A 287 -4.90 1.30 14.23
C LEU A 287 -3.92 2.50 14.37
N CYS A 288 -4.02 3.49 13.49
CA CYS A 288 -3.21 4.69 13.53
C CYS A 288 -3.77 5.70 14.54
N VAL A 289 -2.88 6.36 15.30
CA VAL A 289 -3.25 7.42 16.25
C VAL A 289 -2.80 8.81 15.81
N MET A 290 -2.27 8.94 14.59
CA MET A 290 -1.69 10.16 14.02
C MET A 290 -2.07 10.27 12.54
N ALA A 291 -3.38 10.40 12.28
CA ALA A 291 -3.93 10.46 10.93
C ALA A 291 -3.25 11.55 10.10
N CYS A 292 -2.94 11.25 8.85
CA CYS A 292 -2.25 12.14 7.91
C CYS A 292 -2.80 12.07 6.49
N GLY A 293 -3.90 11.33 6.26
CA GLY A 293 -4.54 11.24 4.95
C GLY A 293 -5.47 12.42 4.74
N HIS A 294 -4.91 13.59 4.46
CA HIS A 294 -5.62 14.85 4.26
C HIS A 294 -6.39 14.81 2.93
N VAL A 295 -7.68 15.13 2.95
CA VAL A 295 -8.56 15.03 1.77
C VAL A 295 -9.08 16.40 1.38
N ILE A 296 -8.96 16.73 0.10
CA ILE A 296 -9.54 17.93 -0.51
C ILE A 296 -10.57 17.55 -1.59
N GLU A 297 -11.27 18.53 -2.15
CA GLU A 297 -11.96 18.39 -3.44
C GLU A 297 -11.04 18.85 -4.56
N ASP A 298 -10.89 18.03 -5.61
CA ASP A 298 -10.12 18.39 -6.80
C ASP A 298 -10.85 19.39 -7.71
N SER A 299 -10.25 19.76 -8.83
CA SER A 299 -10.83 20.70 -9.79
C SER A 299 -12.13 20.21 -10.46
N GLU A 300 -12.50 18.94 -10.30
CA GLU A 300 -13.77 18.36 -10.73
C GLU A 300 -14.77 18.15 -9.56
N GLY A 301 -14.47 18.67 -8.37
CA GLY A 301 -15.28 18.54 -7.17
C GLY A 301 -15.27 17.11 -6.59
N ARG A 302 -14.22 16.33 -6.85
CA ARG A 302 -14.11 14.93 -6.40
C ARG A 302 -13.09 14.84 -5.28
N ARG A 303 -13.44 14.06 -4.25
CA ARG A 303 -12.56 13.83 -3.09
C ARG A 303 -11.27 13.12 -3.49
N VAL A 304 -10.14 13.63 -3.00
CA VAL A 304 -8.80 13.08 -3.22
C VAL A 304 -7.95 13.25 -1.96
N GLU A 305 -7.21 12.20 -1.59
CA GLU A 305 -6.27 12.26 -0.48
C GLU A 305 -4.88 12.66 -0.98
N LEU A 306 -4.24 13.60 -0.31
CA LEU A 306 -2.95 14.15 -0.69
C LEU A 306 -1.81 13.62 0.20
N ASP A 307 -0.67 13.39 -0.44
CA ASP A 307 0.63 13.24 0.20
C ASP A 307 1.61 14.21 -0.47
N TYR A 308 2.62 14.68 0.29
CA TYR A 308 3.65 15.59 -0.21
C TYR A 308 4.25 15.15 -1.56
N GLU A 309 4.64 13.88 -1.67
CA GLU A 309 5.29 13.34 -2.87
C GLU A 309 4.39 13.46 -4.11
N ASN A 310 3.08 13.24 -3.92
CA ASN A 310 2.10 13.35 -4.99
C ASN A 310 2.03 14.80 -5.47
N VAL A 311 1.97 15.74 -4.52
CA VAL A 311 1.85 17.17 -4.83
C VAL A 311 3.14 17.75 -5.41
N ALA A 312 4.30 17.37 -4.90
CA ALA A 312 5.58 17.80 -5.46
C ALA A 312 5.77 17.29 -6.89
N MET A 313 5.54 15.98 -7.12
CA MET A 313 5.80 15.36 -8.42
C MET A 313 4.74 15.66 -9.49
N LEU A 314 3.50 15.94 -9.11
CA LEU A 314 2.41 16.30 -10.03
C LEU A 314 2.10 17.80 -10.04
N GLY A 315 2.75 18.59 -9.17
CA GLY A 315 2.60 20.03 -9.04
C GLY A 315 3.85 20.77 -9.49
N SER A 316 4.73 21.11 -8.54
CA SER A 316 5.94 21.92 -8.81
C SER A 316 6.83 21.28 -9.87
N ASN A 317 6.99 19.95 -9.86
CA ASN A 317 7.80 19.26 -10.86
C ASN A 317 7.27 19.44 -12.29
N LEU A 318 5.97 19.66 -12.45
CA LEU A 318 5.29 19.92 -13.74
C LEU A 318 4.98 21.41 -13.97
N GLY A 319 5.30 22.29 -13.01
CA GLY A 319 4.97 23.72 -13.07
C GLY A 319 3.49 24.05 -12.83
N ILE A 320 2.73 23.16 -12.17
CA ILE A 320 1.31 23.37 -11.83
C ILE A 320 1.22 23.94 -10.41
N SER A 321 0.59 25.12 -10.27
CA SER A 321 0.54 25.88 -9.01
C SER A 321 -0.83 25.88 -8.32
N ARG A 322 -1.79 25.10 -8.81
CA ARG A 322 -3.15 25.02 -8.26
C ARG A 322 -3.39 23.65 -7.65
N LEU A 323 -3.54 23.59 -6.33
CA LEU A 323 -3.65 22.32 -5.61
C LEU A 323 -4.82 21.45 -6.08
N GLU A 324 -5.94 22.06 -6.47
CA GLU A 324 -7.11 21.33 -6.97
C GLU A 324 -6.85 20.65 -8.32
N GLU A 325 -6.04 21.27 -9.19
CA GLU A 325 -5.61 20.67 -10.47
C GLU A 325 -4.60 19.55 -10.25
N VAL A 326 -3.68 19.73 -9.30
CA VAL A 326 -2.78 18.66 -8.83
C VAL A 326 -3.58 17.50 -8.21
N GLY A 327 -4.63 17.82 -7.46
CA GLY A 327 -5.59 16.88 -6.89
C GLY A 327 -6.27 16.02 -7.94
N LEU A 328 -6.61 16.58 -9.10
CA LEU A 328 -7.18 15.83 -10.23
C LEU A 328 -6.18 14.78 -10.74
N LEU A 329 -4.93 15.17 -10.97
CA LEU A 329 -3.87 14.25 -11.42
C LEU A 329 -3.63 13.14 -10.39
N ASN A 330 -3.58 13.49 -9.11
CA ASN A 330 -3.41 12.55 -8.02
C ASN A 330 -4.57 11.55 -7.93
N ARG A 331 -5.82 12.03 -8.02
CA ARG A 331 -6.99 11.14 -8.06
C ARG A 331 -6.93 10.20 -9.25
N LEU A 332 -6.55 10.70 -10.43
CA LEU A 332 -6.41 9.87 -11.63
C LEU A 332 -5.36 8.77 -11.43
N ALA A 333 -4.21 9.10 -10.80
CA ALA A 333 -3.21 8.11 -10.44
C ALA A 333 -3.77 7.03 -9.50
N ASP A 334 -4.51 7.42 -8.46
CA ASP A 334 -5.13 6.50 -7.51
C ASP A 334 -6.17 5.58 -8.16
N VAL A 335 -7.08 6.12 -8.99
CA VAL A 335 -8.13 5.31 -9.62
C VAL A 335 -7.56 4.37 -10.69
N TYR A 336 -6.47 4.75 -11.35
CA TYR A 336 -5.79 3.87 -12.30
C TYR A 336 -4.80 2.90 -11.65
N GLY A 337 -4.34 3.18 -10.43
CA GLY A 337 -3.32 2.39 -9.73
C GLY A 337 -1.91 2.68 -10.24
N LEU A 338 -1.54 3.96 -10.36
CA LEU A 338 -0.24 4.44 -10.78
C LEU A 338 0.57 4.99 -9.59
N ASP A 339 1.89 4.81 -9.60
CA ASP A 339 2.80 5.55 -8.71
C ASP A 339 2.85 7.02 -9.14
N THR A 340 2.39 7.93 -8.28
CA THR A 340 2.36 9.38 -8.51
C THR A 340 3.76 9.94 -8.77
N ILE A 341 4.79 9.43 -8.07
CA ILE A 341 6.17 9.88 -8.23
C ILE A 341 6.69 9.53 -9.62
N SER A 342 6.59 8.25 -10.00
CA SER A 342 7.05 7.81 -11.33
C SER A 342 6.21 8.42 -12.46
N LEU A 343 4.90 8.61 -12.25
CA LEU A 343 4.04 9.31 -13.20
C LEU A 343 4.51 10.75 -13.43
N GLY A 344 4.67 11.53 -12.35
CA GLY A 344 5.13 12.91 -12.43
C GLY A 344 6.55 13.06 -12.98
N GLY A 345 7.43 12.07 -12.75
CA GLY A 345 8.77 12.05 -13.35
C GLY A 345 8.81 11.59 -14.82
N THR A 346 7.73 10.99 -15.33
CA THR A 346 7.62 10.53 -16.73
C THR A 346 6.96 11.56 -17.64
N LEU A 347 6.04 12.36 -17.10
CA LEU A 347 5.36 13.46 -17.79
C LEU A 347 6.32 14.62 -18.11
#